data_AF-A0A661BBG0-F1
#
_entry.id   AF-A0A661BBG0-F1
#
_cell.length_a   1.000
_cell.length_b   1.000
_cell.length_c   1.000
_cell.angle_alpha   90.00
_cell.angle_beta   90.00
_cell.angle_gamma   90.00
#
_symmetry.space_group_name_H-M   'P 1'
#
loop_
_entity.id
_entity.type
_entity.pdbx_description
1 polymer ?
#
loop_
_entity_poly.entity_id
_entity_poly.type
_entity_poly.pdbx_seq_one_letter_code
_entity_poly.pdbx_strand_id
1 'polypeptide(L)'
;MFPVSLDLSDTGYALGVDGLFETVSGSLSKLELGLGAGYRSSGFGVGPSLMFIKRFSLSWGVGFSGRYLLGSGGRMNELSFGVSILWYPGIADSDRDAVPNGSDHCPATPLGARVDKFGCALDTDRDGVFDGLDRCPNTPYLAIVDSTGCPIDTDADGVFDGVDICPDTPSGMAVDSVGCPKDSDADGIPDFEDTCPETPLGATVDRFGCPSDSDDDG
;
A
#
# COMPACT_ATOMS: atom_id res chain seq x y z
N MET A 1 28.61 -17.99 2.77
CA MET A 1 28.34 -17.37 1.46
C MET A 1 26.85 -17.13 1.41
N PHE A 2 26.41 -15.98 1.90
CA PHE A 2 24.98 -15.64 1.95
C PHE A 2 24.60 -15.01 0.61
N PRO A 3 23.49 -15.43 -0.04
CA PRO A 3 23.02 -14.78 -1.24
C PRO A 3 22.54 -13.38 -0.85
N VAL A 4 23.23 -12.35 -1.34
CA VAL A 4 22.76 -10.97 -1.25
C VAL A 4 21.74 -10.81 -2.38
N SER A 5 20.46 -10.77 -2.03
CA SER A 5 19.40 -10.35 -2.95
C SER A 5 19.67 -8.90 -3.35
N LEU A 6 20.18 -8.71 -4.56
CA LEU A 6 20.37 -7.39 -5.16
C LEU A 6 19.01 -6.88 -5.62
N ASP A 7 18.45 -5.94 -4.87
CA ASP A 7 17.35 -5.12 -5.35
C ASP A 7 17.90 -4.15 -6.42
N LEU A 8 17.43 -4.32 -7.65
CA LEU A 8 17.90 -3.61 -8.85
C LEU A 8 17.36 -2.17 -8.94
N SER A 9 16.58 -1.72 -7.97
CA SER A 9 16.03 -0.36 -7.93
C SER A 9 17.07 0.75 -7.64
N ASP A 10 18.27 0.39 -7.14
CA ASP A 10 19.31 1.33 -6.69
C ASP A 10 20.60 1.35 -7.55
N THR A 11 20.60 0.73 -8.73
CA THR A 11 21.80 0.64 -9.57
C THR A 11 21.94 1.81 -10.55
N GLY A 12 22.98 2.64 -10.39
CA GLY A 12 23.37 3.70 -11.34
C GLY A 12 24.70 3.42 -12.05
N TYR A 13 24.94 4.06 -13.20
CA TYR A 13 26.18 3.96 -14.00
C TYR A 13 26.85 5.34 -14.22
N ALA A 14 28.12 5.34 -14.63
CA ALA A 14 28.94 6.55 -14.81
C ALA A 14 29.70 6.49 -16.15
N LEU A 15 29.84 7.63 -16.86
CA LEU A 15 30.64 7.76 -18.09
C LEU A 15 31.29 9.16 -18.13
N GLY A 16 32.61 9.27 -18.18
CA GLY A 16 33.33 10.56 -18.21
C GLY A 16 34.46 10.64 -19.24
N VAL A 17 34.90 11.86 -19.59
CA VAL A 17 36.07 12.18 -20.44
C VAL A 17 36.89 13.33 -19.83
N ASP A 18 38.21 13.31 -20.02
CA ASP A 18 39.17 14.38 -19.66
C ASP A 18 39.36 14.73 -18.18
N GLY A 19 39.49 13.71 -17.31
CA GLY A 19 39.98 13.89 -15.93
C GLY A 19 39.02 14.61 -14.97
N LEU A 20 37.84 15.00 -15.47
CA LEU A 20 36.63 15.28 -14.71
C LEU A 20 35.64 14.18 -15.08
N PHE A 21 35.30 13.33 -14.12
CA PHE A 21 34.24 12.34 -14.31
C PHE A 21 32.90 13.03 -14.14
N GLU A 22 32.20 13.35 -15.22
CA GLU A 22 30.78 13.64 -15.13
C GLU A 22 30.01 12.33 -14.99
N THR A 23 29.05 12.29 -14.08
CA THR A 23 28.25 11.10 -13.78
C THR A 23 26.81 11.36 -14.16
N VAL A 24 26.20 10.44 -14.92
CA VAL A 24 24.78 10.42 -15.23
C VAL A 24 24.15 9.31 -14.39
N SER A 25 23.74 9.64 -13.17
CA SER A 25 22.95 8.70 -12.36
C SER A 25 21.53 8.63 -12.90
N GLY A 26 21.07 7.43 -13.25
CA GLY A 26 19.70 7.16 -13.66
C GLY A 26 18.96 6.35 -12.61
N SER A 27 18.21 7.04 -11.75
CA SER A 27 16.85 6.61 -11.36
C SER A 27 15.90 7.58 -12.06
N LEU A 28 14.68 7.14 -12.43
CA LEU A 28 13.69 7.85 -13.27
C LEU A 28 13.29 9.28 -12.83
N SER A 29 13.97 9.91 -11.88
CA SER A 29 13.66 11.25 -11.38
C SER A 29 14.85 12.16 -11.04
N LYS A 30 16.13 11.74 -11.13
CA LYS A 30 17.21 12.66 -10.71
C LYS A 30 18.60 12.41 -11.31
N LEU A 31 19.11 13.42 -12.00
CA LEU A 31 20.49 13.53 -12.47
C LEU A 31 21.35 14.21 -11.40
N GLU A 32 22.39 13.55 -10.89
CA GLU A 32 23.35 14.14 -9.95
C GLU A 32 24.78 14.01 -10.48
N LEU A 33 25.50 15.15 -10.54
CA LEU A 33 26.88 15.26 -10.98
C LEU A 33 27.82 15.08 -9.78
N GLY A 34 28.66 14.04 -9.80
CA GLY A 34 29.65 13.75 -8.77
C GLY A 34 31.09 13.92 -9.26
N LEU A 35 32.00 14.33 -8.36
CA LEU A 35 33.45 14.32 -8.59
C LEU A 35 34.04 13.04 -7.98
N GLY A 36 34.79 12.26 -8.77
CA GLY A 36 35.44 11.03 -8.32
C GLY A 36 36.93 11.00 -8.67
N ALA A 37 37.73 10.35 -7.83
CA ALA A 37 39.14 10.05 -8.11
C ALA A 37 39.29 8.53 -8.32
N GLY A 38 39.74 8.14 -9.51
CA GLY A 38 39.96 6.73 -9.91
C GLY A 38 41.42 6.41 -10.20
N TYR A 39 41.76 5.12 -10.17
CA TYR A 39 43.13 4.62 -10.41
C TYR A 39 43.59 4.89 -11.85
N ARG A 40 44.76 5.49 -12.03
CA ARG A 40 45.36 5.83 -13.33
C ARG A 40 46.56 4.93 -13.61
N SER A 41 46.40 3.97 -14.51
CA SER A 41 47.53 3.37 -15.23
C SER A 41 47.20 3.29 -16.72
N SER A 42 48.19 3.55 -17.58
CA SER A 42 48.08 3.33 -19.03
C SER A 42 47.79 1.85 -19.32
N GLY A 43 46.58 1.54 -19.80
CA GLY A 43 46.10 0.17 -20.05
C GLY A 43 44.73 -0.15 -19.41
N PHE A 44 44.48 -1.45 -19.18
CA PHE A 44 43.30 -1.98 -18.47
C PHE A 44 43.55 -1.97 -16.96
N GLY A 45 42.61 -1.43 -16.17
CA GLY A 45 42.72 -1.38 -14.71
C GLY A 45 41.40 -1.70 -14.00
N VAL A 46 41.50 -2.43 -12.90
CA VAL A 46 40.43 -2.65 -11.91
C VAL A 46 40.88 -2.00 -10.60
N GLY A 47 40.01 -1.20 -9.98
CA GLY A 47 40.38 -0.55 -8.72
C GLY A 47 39.22 0.11 -7.99
N PRO A 48 39.33 0.27 -6.65
CA PRO A 48 38.36 1.01 -5.88
C PRO A 48 38.46 2.51 -6.23
N SER A 49 37.32 3.17 -6.36
CA SER A 49 37.25 4.62 -6.47
C SER A 49 36.38 5.18 -5.35
N LEU A 50 36.82 6.29 -4.74
CA LEU A 50 35.98 7.03 -3.80
C LEU A 50 35.28 8.15 -4.56
N MET A 51 33.94 8.16 -4.49
CA MET A 51 33.10 9.24 -4.99
C MET A 51 32.38 9.93 -3.83
N PHE A 52 32.31 11.26 -3.89
CA PHE A 52 31.54 12.07 -2.95
C PHE A 52 30.29 12.60 -3.66
N ILE A 53 29.14 11.93 -3.45
CA ILE A 53 27.83 12.36 -3.98
C ILE A 53 26.86 12.53 -2.79
N LYS A 54 27.03 13.56 -1.96
CA LYS A 54 26.22 13.87 -0.73
C LYS A 54 25.99 12.72 0.30
N ARG A 55 26.34 11.49 -0.03
CA ARG A 55 26.29 10.22 0.71
C ARG A 55 27.57 9.46 0.33
N PHE A 56 28.13 8.73 1.29
CA PHE A 56 29.32 7.92 1.07
C PHE A 56 28.95 6.70 0.22
N SER A 57 29.50 6.59 -1.00
CA SER A 57 29.34 5.43 -1.87
C SER A 57 30.70 4.77 -2.13
N LEU A 58 30.72 3.45 -2.08
CA LEU A 58 31.86 2.63 -2.48
C LEU A 58 31.61 2.15 -3.91
N SER A 59 32.55 2.39 -4.82
CA SER A 59 32.43 1.91 -6.20
C SER A 59 33.58 1.00 -6.61
N TRP A 60 33.23 -0.01 -7.41
CA TRP A 60 34.18 -0.87 -8.11
C TRP A 60 33.98 -0.64 -9.60
N GLY A 61 35.04 -0.22 -10.29
CA GLY A 61 34.98 0.10 -11.71
C GLY A 61 36.01 -0.61 -12.56
N VAL A 62 35.64 -0.81 -13.82
CA VAL A 62 36.54 -1.23 -14.90
C VAL A 62 36.80 -0.03 -15.79
N GLY A 63 38.07 0.25 -16.07
CA GLY A 63 38.47 1.41 -16.87
C GLY A 63 39.51 1.06 -17.94
N PHE A 64 39.47 1.81 -19.05
CA PHE A 64 40.46 1.80 -20.12
C PHE A 64 40.96 3.22 -20.37
N SER A 65 42.28 3.43 -20.35
CA SER A 65 42.90 4.70 -20.74
C SER A 65 43.84 4.50 -21.94
N GLY A 66 43.57 5.23 -23.03
CA GLY A 66 44.34 5.20 -24.26
C GLY A 66 44.88 6.58 -24.63
N ARG A 67 46.14 6.65 -25.09
CA ARG A 67 46.75 7.90 -25.58
C ARG A 67 46.56 8.01 -27.09
N TYR A 68 46.22 9.20 -27.56
CA TYR A 68 45.96 9.49 -28.98
C TYR A 68 46.53 10.86 -29.36
N LEU A 69 46.85 11.03 -30.63
CA LEU A 69 47.35 12.29 -31.19
C LEU A 69 46.26 12.90 -32.07
N LEU A 70 45.77 14.07 -31.70
CA LEU A 70 44.86 14.87 -32.53
C LEU A 70 45.41 16.30 -32.64
N GLY A 71 45.60 16.76 -33.88
CA GLY A 71 46.14 18.08 -34.24
C GLY A 71 47.63 18.06 -34.64
N SER A 72 48.00 18.92 -35.60
CA SER A 72 49.35 19.02 -36.21
C SER A 72 50.47 19.46 -35.25
N GLY A 73 50.19 19.63 -33.95
CA GLY A 73 51.14 20.07 -32.92
C GLY A 73 51.75 18.96 -32.07
N GLY A 74 51.47 17.68 -32.33
CA GLY A 74 52.14 16.55 -31.66
C GLY A 74 51.88 16.41 -30.16
N ARG A 75 50.86 17.06 -29.60
CA ARG A 75 50.47 16.90 -28.19
C ARG A 75 49.74 15.57 -27.99
N MET A 76 50.30 14.73 -27.11
CA MET A 76 49.68 13.50 -26.64
C MET A 76 48.46 13.82 -25.78
N ASN A 77 47.27 13.47 -26.26
CA ASN A 77 46.02 13.54 -25.50
C ASN A 77 45.72 12.16 -24.89
N GLU A 78 45.03 12.11 -23.75
CA GLU A 78 44.70 10.86 -23.05
C GLU A 78 43.19 10.77 -22.89
N LEU A 79 42.58 9.75 -23.50
CA LEU A 79 41.14 9.46 -23.43
C LEU A 79 40.98 8.30 -22.46
N SER A 80 40.22 8.53 -21.38
CA SER A 80 39.88 7.50 -20.40
C SER A 80 38.38 7.25 -20.41
N PHE A 81 37.98 5.99 -20.46
CA PHE A 81 36.60 5.54 -20.30
C PHE A 81 36.52 4.57 -19.13
N GLY A 82 35.48 4.64 -18.31
CA GLY A 82 35.29 3.69 -17.23
C GLY A 82 33.83 3.53 -16.86
N VAL A 83 33.47 2.32 -16.44
CA VAL A 83 32.15 1.99 -15.87
C VAL A 83 32.38 1.58 -14.43
N SER A 84 31.66 2.21 -13.51
CA SER A 84 31.73 1.89 -12.07
C SER A 84 30.37 1.44 -11.58
N ILE A 85 30.34 0.35 -10.81
CA ILE A 85 29.15 -0.06 -10.06
C ILE A 85 29.20 0.68 -8.73
N LEU A 86 28.18 1.50 -8.47
CA LEU A 86 28.01 2.23 -7.22
C LEU A 86 27.28 1.33 -6.23
N TRP A 87 27.88 1.09 -5.07
CA TRP A 87 27.20 0.45 -3.94
C TRP A 87 26.84 1.52 -2.91
N TYR A 88 25.56 1.60 -2.59
CA TYR A 88 25.06 2.40 -1.48
C TYR A 88 24.77 1.45 -0.32
N PRO A 89 25.32 1.68 0.89
CA PRO A 89 24.83 0.99 2.07
C PRO A 89 23.37 1.39 2.28
N GLY A 90 22.45 0.50 1.91
CA GLY A 90 21.02 0.67 2.13
C GLY A 90 20.73 0.78 3.63
N ILE A 91 19.79 1.65 3.99
CA ILE A 91 19.26 1.69 5.35
C ILE A 91 18.37 0.45 5.52
N ALA A 92 18.57 -0.33 6.59
CA ALA A 92 17.77 -1.52 6.83
C ALA A 92 16.30 -1.15 7.09
N ASP A 93 15.42 -1.80 6.35
CA ASP A 93 13.96 -1.69 6.40
C ASP A 93 13.44 -3.13 6.23
N SER A 94 12.89 -3.68 7.31
CA SER A 94 12.61 -5.11 7.46
C SER A 94 11.28 -5.52 6.84
N ASP A 95 10.25 -4.69 6.97
CA ASP A 95 8.89 -4.89 6.46
C ASP A 95 8.59 -4.09 5.19
N ARG A 96 9.52 -3.21 4.76
CA ARG A 96 9.50 -2.49 3.48
C ARG A 96 8.36 -1.49 3.37
N ASP A 97 8.07 -0.83 4.49
CA ASP A 97 7.05 0.20 4.61
C ASP A 97 7.59 1.62 4.35
N ALA A 98 8.86 1.72 3.94
CA ALA A 98 9.63 2.94 3.71
C ALA A 98 10.04 3.69 5.00
N VAL A 99 9.89 3.07 6.17
CA VAL A 99 10.39 3.55 7.45
C VAL A 99 11.55 2.65 7.91
N PRO A 100 12.76 3.21 8.06
CA PRO A 100 13.90 2.45 8.57
C PRO A 100 13.65 1.80 9.92
N ASN A 101 14.18 0.59 10.14
CA ASN A 101 14.08 -0.16 11.41
C ASN A 101 14.46 0.65 12.66
N GLY A 102 15.34 1.64 12.53
CA GLY A 102 15.76 2.48 13.66
C GLY A 102 14.76 3.59 14.05
N SER A 103 13.83 3.91 13.15
CA SER A 103 12.76 4.90 13.31
C SER A 103 11.37 4.27 13.31
N ASP A 104 11.30 2.98 13.03
CA ASP A 104 10.08 2.20 12.89
C ASP A 104 9.64 1.65 14.25
N HIS A 105 8.42 2.00 14.63
CA HIS A 105 7.77 1.57 15.86
C HIS A 105 6.88 0.34 15.65
N CYS A 106 6.62 -0.03 14.41
CA CYS A 106 5.69 -1.06 13.97
C CYS A 106 6.37 -1.98 12.93
N PRO A 107 7.32 -2.85 13.35
CA PRO A 107 8.26 -3.59 12.48
C PRO A 107 7.67 -4.73 11.64
N ALA A 108 6.35 -4.77 11.51
CA ALA A 108 5.62 -5.81 10.81
C ALA A 108 4.36 -5.24 10.15
N THR A 109 4.48 -4.07 9.53
CA THR A 109 3.38 -3.52 8.76
C THR A 109 3.11 -4.32 7.49
N PRO A 110 1.84 -4.46 7.07
CA PRO A 110 1.51 -5.14 5.84
C PRO A 110 2.03 -4.38 4.63
N LEU A 111 2.61 -5.11 3.67
CA LEU A 111 3.06 -4.53 2.41
C LEU A 111 1.88 -3.88 1.67
N GLY A 112 2.03 -2.61 1.31
CA GLY A 112 0.99 -1.83 0.63
C GLY A 112 0.07 -1.06 1.57
N ALA A 113 0.13 -1.29 2.90
CA ALA A 113 -0.54 -0.43 3.86
C ALA A 113 0.08 0.98 3.84
N ARG A 114 -0.76 1.98 4.07
CA ARG A 114 -0.29 3.35 4.27
C ARG A 114 0.17 3.49 5.71
N VAL A 115 1.41 3.91 5.91
CA VAL A 115 2.00 4.08 7.24
C VAL A 115 2.15 5.55 7.62
N ASP A 116 2.19 5.81 8.93
CA ASP A 116 2.54 7.11 9.48
C ASP A 116 4.07 7.33 9.52
N LYS A 117 4.51 8.44 10.13
CA LYS A 117 5.94 8.78 10.24
C LYS A 117 6.75 7.83 11.13
N PHE A 118 6.08 6.95 11.87
CA PHE A 118 6.65 5.97 12.78
C PHE A 118 6.55 4.54 12.24
N GLY A 119 6.15 4.37 10.98
CA GLY A 119 6.00 3.05 10.35
C GLY A 119 4.75 2.31 10.79
N CYS A 120 3.77 2.97 11.42
CA CYS A 120 2.54 2.29 11.84
C CYS A 120 1.44 2.44 10.81
N ALA A 121 0.82 1.32 10.42
CA ALA A 121 -0.27 1.27 9.46
C ALA A 121 -1.50 2.05 9.94
N LEU A 122 -2.13 2.78 9.03
CA LEU A 122 -3.30 3.61 9.26
C LEU A 122 -4.58 2.87 8.85
N ASP A 123 -5.61 2.99 9.68
CA ASP A 123 -6.96 2.50 9.45
C ASP A 123 -7.92 3.61 9.91
N THR A 124 -8.41 4.39 8.94
CA THR A 124 -9.11 5.66 9.17
C THR A 124 -10.54 5.46 9.66
N ASP A 125 -11.28 4.49 9.08
CA ASP A 125 -12.65 4.16 9.44
C ASP A 125 -12.77 3.02 10.45
N ARG A 126 -11.66 2.32 10.74
CA ARG A 126 -11.55 1.30 11.79
C ARG A 126 -12.38 0.08 11.51
N ASP A 127 -12.49 -0.30 10.24
CA ASP A 127 -13.14 -1.53 9.82
C ASP A 127 -12.22 -2.77 9.89
N GLY A 128 -10.93 -2.55 10.18
CA GLY A 128 -9.93 -3.60 10.28
C GLY A 128 -9.10 -3.81 9.02
N VAL A 129 -9.35 -3.05 7.96
CA VAL A 129 -8.57 -3.04 6.72
C VAL A 129 -7.82 -1.71 6.61
N PHE A 130 -6.48 -1.76 6.55
CA PHE A 130 -5.66 -0.55 6.52
C PHE A 130 -5.88 0.27 5.24
N ASP A 131 -5.83 1.61 5.34
CA ASP A 131 -6.11 2.59 4.27
C ASP A 131 -5.44 2.28 2.91
N GLY A 132 -4.25 1.66 2.92
CA GLY A 132 -3.51 1.33 1.69
C GLY A 132 -3.98 0.05 1.00
N LEU A 133 -4.74 -0.78 1.71
CA LEU A 133 -5.32 -2.05 1.28
C LEU A 133 -6.84 -1.97 1.15
N ASP A 134 -7.46 -0.98 1.79
CA ASP A 134 -8.89 -0.73 1.78
C ASP A 134 -9.37 -0.16 0.42
N ARG A 135 -10.40 -0.81 -0.14
CA ARG A 135 -11.06 -0.42 -1.39
C ARG A 135 -12.29 0.44 -1.17
N CYS A 136 -12.85 0.44 0.02
CA CYS A 136 -14.10 1.08 0.37
C CYS A 136 -13.91 2.03 1.56
N PRO A 137 -13.22 3.17 1.35
CA PRO A 137 -12.95 4.09 2.43
C PRO A 137 -14.24 4.69 2.99
N ASN A 138 -14.27 4.87 4.31
CA ASN A 138 -15.41 5.35 5.10
C ASN A 138 -16.51 4.31 5.29
N THR A 139 -16.12 3.06 5.52
CA THR A 139 -17.04 2.01 5.96
C THR A 139 -17.83 2.46 7.20
N PRO A 140 -19.15 2.20 7.28
CA PRO A 140 -19.95 2.51 8.46
C PRO A 140 -19.44 1.79 9.71
N TYR A 141 -19.47 2.49 10.84
CA TYR A 141 -19.09 1.90 12.13
C TYR A 141 -19.95 0.67 12.44
N LEU A 142 -19.30 -0.45 12.76
CA LEU A 142 -19.87 -1.79 12.99
C LEU A 142 -20.30 -2.58 11.75
N ALA A 143 -20.22 -2.02 10.54
CA ALA A 143 -20.49 -2.80 9.34
C ALA A 143 -19.51 -4.00 9.24
N ILE A 144 -20.04 -5.15 8.84
CA ILE A 144 -19.22 -6.32 8.53
C ILE A 144 -18.60 -6.08 7.15
N VAL A 145 -17.27 -6.12 7.08
CA VAL A 145 -16.52 -5.92 5.84
C VAL A 145 -15.90 -7.20 5.31
N ASP A 146 -15.69 -7.24 4.00
CA ASP A 146 -14.91 -8.28 3.34
C ASP A 146 -13.39 -8.06 3.50
N SER A 147 -12.59 -8.95 2.91
CA SER A 147 -11.12 -8.85 2.95
C SER A 147 -10.54 -7.59 2.27
N THR A 148 -11.37 -6.80 1.60
CA THR A 148 -10.99 -5.58 0.90
C THR A 148 -11.51 -4.31 1.56
N GLY A 149 -12.13 -4.41 2.75
CA GLY A 149 -12.69 -3.28 3.49
C GLY A 149 -14.09 -2.88 3.02
N CYS A 150 -14.70 -3.65 2.11
CA CYS A 150 -16.01 -3.30 1.58
C CYS A 150 -17.14 -3.90 2.44
N PRO A 151 -18.13 -3.09 2.86
CA PRO A 151 -19.24 -3.57 3.67
C PRO A 151 -20.12 -4.54 2.88
N ILE A 152 -20.63 -5.54 3.58
CA ILE A 152 -21.48 -6.60 3.03
C ILE A 152 -22.93 -6.31 3.40
N ASP A 153 -23.81 -6.48 2.41
CA ASP A 153 -25.27 -6.41 2.52
C ASP A 153 -25.79 -7.69 1.86
N THR A 154 -26.18 -8.66 2.69
CA THR A 154 -26.50 -10.03 2.27
C THR A 154 -27.91 -10.13 1.67
N ASP A 155 -28.88 -9.39 2.19
CA ASP A 155 -30.27 -9.41 1.74
C ASP A 155 -30.60 -8.32 0.70
N ALA A 156 -29.66 -7.40 0.49
CA ALA A 156 -29.70 -6.31 -0.48
C ALA A 156 -30.86 -5.34 -0.23
N ASP A 157 -31.16 -5.07 1.04
CA ASP A 157 -32.17 -4.09 1.47
C ASP A 157 -31.63 -2.64 1.55
N GLY A 158 -30.30 -2.48 1.51
CA GLY A 158 -29.59 -1.20 1.60
C GLY A 158 -28.98 -0.90 2.97
N VAL A 159 -29.10 -1.80 3.94
CA VAL A 159 -28.51 -1.74 5.28
C VAL A 159 -27.49 -2.87 5.41
N PHE A 160 -26.26 -2.54 5.80
CA PHE A 160 -25.17 -3.52 5.84
C PHE A 160 -25.31 -4.49 7.03
N ASP A 161 -24.93 -5.76 6.85
CA ASP A 161 -25.13 -6.86 7.81
C ASP A 161 -24.69 -6.56 9.25
N GLY A 162 -23.67 -5.73 9.44
CA GLY A 162 -23.16 -5.37 10.77
C GLY A 162 -23.97 -4.31 11.51
N VAL A 163 -24.84 -3.60 10.79
CA VAL A 163 -25.75 -2.57 11.31
C VAL A 163 -27.23 -2.93 11.09
N ASP A 164 -27.49 -4.00 10.35
CA ASP A 164 -28.82 -4.54 10.08
C ASP A 164 -29.33 -5.40 11.26
N ILE A 165 -30.53 -5.07 11.72
CA ILE A 165 -31.24 -5.80 12.80
C ILE A 165 -32.09 -6.94 12.22
N CYS A 166 -32.48 -6.84 10.94
CA CYS A 166 -33.41 -7.73 10.25
C CYS A 166 -32.74 -8.37 8.99
N PRO A 167 -31.76 -9.29 9.17
CA PRO A 167 -30.86 -9.81 8.12
C PRO A 167 -31.50 -10.69 7.04
N ASP A 168 -32.83 -10.84 7.06
CA ASP A 168 -33.60 -11.69 6.16
C ASP A 168 -34.68 -10.87 5.43
N THR A 169 -34.45 -9.56 5.22
CA THR A 169 -35.45 -8.70 4.60
C THR A 169 -35.59 -9.02 3.10
N PRO A 170 -36.81 -9.30 2.61
CA PRO A 170 -37.02 -9.54 1.19
C PRO A 170 -36.57 -8.38 0.30
N SER A 171 -35.75 -8.70 -0.70
CA SER A 171 -35.22 -7.73 -1.66
C SER A 171 -36.32 -6.88 -2.33
N GLY A 172 -36.09 -5.56 -2.36
CA GLY A 172 -37.00 -4.58 -2.95
C GLY A 172 -38.09 -4.07 -2.02
N MET A 173 -38.10 -4.49 -0.76
CA MET A 173 -38.94 -3.87 0.27
C MET A 173 -38.33 -2.59 0.83
N ALA A 174 -39.21 -1.70 1.28
CA ALA A 174 -38.80 -0.49 1.97
C ALA A 174 -38.52 -0.82 3.44
N VAL A 175 -37.27 -0.63 3.84
CA VAL A 175 -36.81 -0.80 5.22
C VAL A 175 -36.59 0.54 5.90
N ASP A 176 -36.57 0.53 7.23
CA ASP A 176 -36.18 1.67 8.03
C ASP A 176 -34.64 1.81 8.11
N SER A 177 -34.15 2.68 9.01
CA SER A 177 -32.71 2.93 9.15
C SER A 177 -31.93 1.76 9.77
N VAL A 178 -32.62 0.72 10.25
CA VAL A 178 -32.01 -0.46 10.89
C VAL A 178 -32.25 -1.75 10.10
N GLY A 179 -32.73 -1.64 8.86
CA GLY A 179 -32.95 -2.78 7.95
C GLY A 179 -34.28 -3.49 8.17
N CYS A 180 -35.13 -2.97 9.05
CA CYS A 180 -36.38 -3.66 9.38
C CYS A 180 -37.55 -3.15 8.53
N PRO A 181 -38.41 -4.06 8.03
CA PRO A 181 -39.65 -3.70 7.36
C PRO A 181 -40.63 -3.05 8.36
N LYS A 182 -41.58 -2.28 7.82
CA LYS A 182 -42.58 -1.59 8.63
C LYS A 182 -43.52 -2.59 9.33
N ASP A 183 -43.70 -2.40 10.63
CA ASP A 183 -44.65 -3.09 11.50
C ASP A 183 -45.51 -2.01 12.18
N SER A 184 -46.78 -1.91 11.79
CA SER A 184 -47.67 -0.80 12.17
C SER A 184 -48.27 -0.92 13.57
N ASP A 185 -48.55 -2.14 14.01
CA ASP A 185 -49.19 -2.43 15.30
C ASP A 185 -48.21 -2.98 16.35
N ALA A 186 -46.96 -3.20 15.94
CA ALA A 186 -45.83 -3.60 16.76
C ALA A 186 -46.04 -4.97 17.43
N ASP A 187 -46.69 -5.89 16.72
CA ASP A 187 -46.92 -7.26 17.17
C ASP A 187 -45.73 -8.21 16.86
N GLY A 188 -44.75 -7.73 16.09
CA GLY A 188 -43.55 -8.46 15.68
C GLY A 188 -43.66 -9.14 14.31
N ILE A 189 -44.78 -9.01 13.61
CA ILE A 189 -44.99 -9.47 12.24
C ILE A 189 -45.05 -8.25 11.32
N PRO A 190 -44.22 -8.19 10.27
CA PRO A 190 -44.24 -7.05 9.36
C PRO A 190 -45.57 -6.87 8.61
N ASP A 191 -45.91 -5.62 8.25
CA ASP A 191 -47.16 -5.22 7.56
C ASP A 191 -47.47 -6.06 6.29
N PHE A 192 -46.45 -6.62 5.63
CA PHE A 192 -46.61 -7.40 4.39
C PHE A 192 -46.93 -8.88 4.61
N GLU A 193 -46.60 -9.41 5.80
CA GLU A 193 -46.91 -10.78 6.24
C GLU A 193 -48.09 -10.80 7.23
N ASP A 194 -48.41 -9.65 7.81
CA ASP A 194 -49.51 -9.50 8.75
C ASP A 194 -50.88 -9.49 8.04
N THR A 195 -51.72 -10.43 8.46
CA THR A 195 -53.10 -10.57 8.00
C THR A 195 -54.09 -9.75 8.85
N CYS A 196 -53.67 -9.35 10.05
CA CYS A 196 -54.44 -8.70 11.09
C CYS A 196 -53.79 -7.36 11.53
N PRO A 197 -53.84 -6.30 10.69
CA PRO A 197 -53.10 -5.03 10.85
C PRO A 197 -53.46 -4.14 12.05
N GLU A 198 -54.31 -4.63 12.95
CA GLU A 198 -54.78 -3.91 14.14
C GLU A 198 -54.77 -4.83 15.36
N THR A 199 -53.69 -5.59 15.54
CA THR A 199 -53.54 -6.44 16.72
C THR A 199 -53.41 -5.57 17.99
N PRO A 200 -54.14 -5.92 19.08
CA PRO A 200 -54.00 -5.22 20.34
C PRO A 200 -52.57 -5.33 20.90
N LEU A 201 -52.01 -4.20 21.35
CA LEU A 201 -50.70 -4.15 22.01
C LEU A 201 -50.57 -5.19 23.13
N GLY A 202 -49.61 -6.12 22.96
CA GLY A 202 -49.31 -7.18 23.93
C GLY A 202 -50.15 -8.46 23.78
N ALA A 203 -50.99 -8.56 22.75
CA ALA A 203 -51.62 -9.82 22.39
C ALA A 203 -50.57 -10.83 21.89
N THR A 204 -50.77 -12.11 22.19
CA THR A 204 -49.98 -13.18 21.60
C THR A 204 -50.53 -13.48 20.20
N VAL A 205 -49.73 -13.18 19.18
CA VAL A 205 -50.09 -13.42 17.78
C VAL A 205 -49.56 -14.76 17.26
N ASP A 206 -50.23 -15.29 16.26
CA ASP A 206 -49.75 -16.41 15.46
C ASP A 206 -48.74 -15.95 14.39
N ARG A 207 -48.33 -16.86 13.51
CA ARG A 207 -47.37 -16.56 12.43
C ARG A 207 -47.90 -15.61 11.35
N PHE A 208 -49.16 -15.20 11.43
CA PHE A 208 -49.83 -14.32 10.48
C PHE A 208 -50.21 -12.98 11.11
N GLY A 209 -49.68 -12.67 12.29
CA GLY A 209 -50.00 -11.43 13.03
C GLY A 209 -51.38 -11.44 13.67
N CYS A 210 -52.10 -12.57 13.65
CA CYS A 210 -53.46 -12.62 14.20
C CYS A 210 -53.45 -13.10 15.66
N PRO A 211 -54.23 -12.45 16.55
CA PRO A 211 -54.31 -12.87 17.94
C PRO A 211 -54.80 -14.32 18.03
N SER A 212 -54.02 -15.15 18.71
CA SER A 212 -54.44 -16.51 19.02
C SER A 212 -55.57 -16.44 20.03
N ASP A 213 -56.78 -16.77 19.59
CA ASP A 213 -57.94 -16.95 20.46
C ASP A 213 -57.67 -18.14 21.40
N SER A 214 -57.11 -17.82 22.57
CA SER A 214 -56.76 -18.81 23.58
C SER A 214 -57.96 -19.28 24.40
N ASP A 215 -59.08 -18.57 24.32
CA ASP A 215 -60.31 -18.79 25.08
C ASP A 215 -61.54 -19.19 24.25
N ASP A 216 -61.44 -19.19 22.92
CA ASP A 216 -62.41 -19.69 21.92
C ASP A 216 -63.82 -19.10 22.12
N ASP A 217 -63.90 -17.80 22.47
CA ASP A 217 -65.12 -17.17 23.00
C ASP A 217 -65.98 -16.43 21.98
N GLY A 218 -65.50 -16.24 20.75
CA GLY A 218 -66.30 -15.95 19.53
C GLY A 218 -67.10 -14.66 19.51
#